data_AF-A0A964BY58-F1
#
_entry.id   AF-A0A964BY58-F1
#
_cell.length_a   1.000
_cell.length_b   1.000
_cell.length_c   1.000
_cell.angle_alpha   90.00
_cell.angle_beta   90.00
_cell.angle_gamma   90.00
#
_symmetry.space_group_name_H-M   'P 1'
#
loop_
_entity.id
_entity.type
_entity.pdbx_description
1 polymer ?
#
loop_
_entity_poly.entity_id
_entity_poly.type
_entity_poly.pdbx_seq_one_letter_code
_entity_poly.pdbx_strand_id
1 'polypeptide(L)'
;MTDANLRDIPSGLSGIYAIYHDFDGEIDTAYVGRAKGTPGSCIKTRLQKHFSGKDKQRIGTVISSHQDDFFFSYEVIESYEKLKRIEKSEIFNILPAGNVQRNFKIEDLGIE
;
A
#
# COMPACT_ATOMS: atom_id res chain seq x y z
N MET A 1 -11.44 -11.46 0.23
CA MET A 1 -11.37 -12.08 -1.14
C MET A 1 -10.13 -11.55 -1.90
N THR A 2 -8.92 -12.02 -1.55
CA THR A 2 -7.64 -11.35 -1.88
C THR A 2 -6.73 -12.10 -2.86
N ASP A 3 -6.79 -13.43 -2.88
CA ASP A 3 -5.81 -14.26 -3.62
C ASP A 3 -6.04 -14.28 -5.13
N ALA A 4 -7.29 -14.26 -5.61
CA ALA A 4 -7.60 -14.25 -7.04
C ALA A 4 -7.11 -12.94 -7.70
N ASN A 5 -7.43 -11.81 -7.07
CA ASN A 5 -7.06 -10.48 -7.55
C ASN A 5 -5.53 -10.27 -7.61
N LEU A 6 -4.74 -10.93 -6.75
CA LEU A 6 -3.28 -10.85 -6.76
C LEU A 6 -2.63 -11.58 -7.93
N ARG A 7 -3.23 -12.70 -8.38
CA ARG A 7 -2.68 -13.52 -9.47
C ARG A 7 -2.74 -12.78 -10.81
N ASP A 8 -3.79 -12.00 -11.01
CA ASP A 8 -4.10 -11.32 -12.27
C ASP A 8 -3.31 -10.01 -12.47
N ILE A 9 -2.66 -9.49 -11.42
CA ILE A 9 -1.82 -8.29 -11.55
C ILE A 9 -0.61 -8.61 -12.46
N PRO A 10 -0.36 -7.84 -13.52
CA PRO A 10 0.85 -7.96 -14.33
C PRO A 10 2.12 -7.74 -13.49
N SER A 11 3.18 -8.49 -13.80
CA SER A 11 4.50 -8.22 -13.23
C SER A 11 5.09 -6.94 -13.83
N GLY A 12 5.96 -6.26 -13.07
CA GLY A 12 6.69 -5.10 -13.57
C GLY A 12 5.97 -3.75 -13.52
N LEU A 13 4.73 -3.69 -13.00
CA LEU A 13 4.02 -2.42 -12.87
C LEU A 13 4.62 -1.52 -11.79
N SER A 14 4.84 -0.24 -12.13
CA SER A 14 5.12 0.85 -11.20
C SER A 14 3.82 1.55 -10.82
N GLY A 15 3.70 2.03 -9.59
CA GLY A 15 2.41 2.54 -9.12
C GLY A 15 2.35 2.79 -7.62
N ILE A 16 1.20 3.28 -7.19
CA ILE A 16 0.78 3.32 -5.79
C ILE A 16 -0.17 2.16 -5.54
N TYR A 17 -0.12 1.60 -4.34
CA TYR A 17 -1.07 0.61 -3.88
C TYR A 17 -1.53 0.96 -2.46
N ALA A 18 -2.78 0.65 -2.17
CA ALA A 18 -3.38 0.79 -0.85
C ALA A 18 -3.93 -0.56 -0.39
N ILE A 19 -3.79 -0.85 0.89
CA ILE A 19 -4.35 -2.02 1.57
C ILE A 19 -5.40 -1.50 2.53
N TYR A 20 -6.58 -2.11 2.48
CA TYR A 20 -7.74 -1.77 3.29
C TYR A 20 -8.09 -2.93 4.21
N HIS A 21 -8.70 -2.60 5.33
CA HIS A 21 -9.26 -3.51 6.30
C HIS A 21 -10.76 -3.22 6.44
N ASP A 22 -11.59 -4.23 6.30
CA ASP A 22 -13.00 -4.18 6.71
C ASP A 22 -13.08 -4.64 8.18
N PHE A 23 -13.53 -3.78 9.08
CA PHE A 23 -13.75 -4.14 10.47
C PHE A 23 -15.19 -3.81 10.84
N ASP A 24 -16.00 -4.84 11.11
CA ASP A 24 -17.42 -4.70 11.43
C ASP A 24 -18.24 -3.85 10.43
N GLY A 25 -17.86 -3.86 9.14
CA GLY A 25 -18.53 -3.11 8.07
C GLY A 25 -17.98 -1.70 7.85
N GLU A 26 -16.96 -1.29 8.60
CA GLU A 26 -16.21 -0.05 8.39
C GLU A 26 -14.92 -0.34 7.62
N ILE A 27 -14.72 0.38 6.51
CA ILE A 27 -13.54 0.24 5.65
C ILE A 27 -12.50 1.27 6.06
N ASP A 28 -11.37 0.80 6.57
CA ASP A 28 -10.22 1.62 6.92
C ASP A 28 -9.02 1.37 6.01
N THR A 29 -8.24 2.41 5.74
CA THR A 29 -6.97 2.27 5.02
C THR A 29 -5.87 1.84 5.99
N ALA A 30 -5.47 0.58 5.88
CA ALA A 30 -4.43 0.00 6.74
C ALA A 30 -3.02 0.44 6.31
N TYR A 31 -2.78 0.59 5.00
CA TYR A 31 -1.45 0.91 4.49
C TYR A 31 -1.50 1.53 3.10
N VAL A 32 -0.60 2.47 2.83
CA VAL A 32 -0.32 3.00 1.48
C VAL A 32 1.16 2.84 1.17
N GLY A 33 1.49 2.38 -0.03
CA GLY A 33 2.87 2.26 -0.48
C GLY A 33 3.07 2.43 -1.98
N ARG A 34 4.32 2.64 -2.38
CA ARG A 34 4.73 2.73 -3.79
C ARG A 34 5.51 1.52 -4.30
N ALA A 35 5.45 1.32 -5.61
CA ALA A 35 6.23 0.35 -6.37
C ALA A 35 6.92 1.02 -7.57
N LYS A 36 8.14 0.55 -7.89
CA LYS A 36 9.04 1.10 -8.91
C LYS A 36 8.99 0.35 -10.25
N GLY A 37 8.16 -0.68 -10.37
CA GLY A 37 8.09 -1.50 -11.59
C GLY A 37 9.27 -2.44 -11.84
N THR A 38 10.23 -2.54 -10.90
CA THR A 38 11.33 -3.51 -11.02
C THR A 38 10.94 -4.88 -10.45
N PRO A 39 11.56 -6.00 -10.87
CA PRO A 39 11.21 -7.34 -10.36
C PRO A 39 11.20 -7.47 -8.83
N GLY A 40 12.11 -6.76 -8.14
CA GLY A 40 12.18 -6.72 -6.67
C GLY A 40 11.23 -5.73 -5.99
N SER A 41 10.57 -4.86 -6.76
CA SER A 41 9.75 -3.76 -6.24
C SER A 41 8.66 -3.30 -7.22
N CYS A 42 7.92 -4.23 -7.84
CA CYS A 42 6.71 -3.93 -8.62
C CYS A 42 5.44 -4.11 -7.76
N ILE A 43 4.30 -3.61 -8.22
CA ILE A 43 3.02 -3.66 -7.48
C ILE A 43 2.73 -5.10 -7.02
N LYS A 44 2.78 -6.06 -7.96
CA LYS A 44 2.58 -7.49 -7.67
C LYS A 44 3.51 -8.00 -6.57
N THR A 45 4.83 -7.81 -6.72
CA THR A 45 5.83 -8.26 -5.74
C THR A 45 5.62 -7.62 -4.36
N ARG A 46 5.21 -6.35 -4.31
CA ARG A 46 4.97 -5.62 -3.05
C ARG A 46 3.72 -6.13 -2.35
N LEU A 47 2.61 -6.25 -3.05
CA LEU A 47 1.37 -6.80 -2.49
C LEU A 47 1.56 -8.25 -2.05
N GLN A 48 2.19 -9.09 -2.88
CA GLN A 48 2.51 -10.48 -2.51
C GLN A 48 3.31 -10.55 -1.20
N LYS A 49 4.31 -9.69 -0.99
CA LYS A 49 5.06 -9.66 0.28
C LYS A 49 4.17 -9.41 1.50
N HIS A 50 3.18 -8.55 1.36
CA HIS A 50 2.24 -8.22 2.44
C HIS A 50 1.25 -9.36 2.74
N PHE A 51 0.80 -10.08 1.71
CA PHE A 51 -0.18 -11.16 1.86
C PHE A 51 0.44 -12.56 2.08
N SER A 52 1.68 -12.81 1.62
CA SER A 52 2.29 -14.15 1.59
C SER A 52 3.57 -14.33 2.42
N GLY A 53 4.05 -13.30 3.14
CA GLY A 53 5.39 -13.29 3.74
C GLY A 53 5.46 -13.03 5.25
N LYS A 54 6.70 -13.03 5.79
CA LYS A 54 7.04 -12.66 7.19
C LYS A 54 6.66 -11.21 7.56
N ASP A 55 6.41 -10.34 6.58
CA ASP A 55 5.87 -8.98 6.80
C ASP A 55 4.42 -8.98 7.30
N LYS A 56 3.76 -10.15 7.32
CA LYS A 56 2.62 -10.46 8.22
C LYS A 56 2.89 -10.16 9.69
N GLN A 57 4.12 -9.89 10.13
CA GLN A 57 4.39 -9.46 11.50
C GLN A 57 4.50 -7.95 11.68
N ARG A 58 4.78 -7.18 10.60
CA ARG A 58 5.06 -5.74 10.71
C ARG A 58 3.86 -4.86 10.36
N ILE A 59 3.12 -5.23 9.32
CA ILE A 59 1.75 -4.74 9.08
C ILE A 59 0.75 -5.69 9.75
N GLY A 60 1.13 -6.95 9.96
CA GLY A 60 0.22 -7.92 10.55
C GLY A 60 0.07 -7.94 12.07
N THR A 61 0.63 -7.01 12.83
CA THR A 61 -0.01 -6.69 14.13
C THR A 61 -1.43 -6.14 13.92
N VAL A 62 -1.73 -5.55 12.75
CA VAL A 62 -3.07 -5.12 12.32
C VAL A 62 -3.76 -6.18 11.44
N ILE A 63 -3.01 -6.87 10.58
CA ILE A 63 -3.52 -7.87 9.59
C ILE A 63 -3.72 -9.30 10.14
N SER A 64 -2.99 -9.74 11.18
CA SER A 64 -2.86 -11.18 11.48
C SER A 64 -4.09 -11.87 12.10
N SER A 65 -5.10 -11.13 12.55
CA SER A 65 -6.33 -11.69 13.13
C SER A 65 -7.45 -11.93 12.10
N HIS A 66 -7.46 -11.22 10.95
CA HIS A 66 -8.63 -11.13 10.07
C HIS A 66 -8.26 -11.14 8.56
N GLN A 67 -7.53 -12.17 8.10
CA GLN A 67 -7.09 -12.23 6.69
C GLN A 67 -8.21 -12.17 5.64
N ASP A 68 -9.43 -12.55 6.00
CA ASP A 68 -10.58 -12.54 5.11
C ASP A 68 -11.11 -11.13 4.82
N ASP A 69 -10.75 -10.16 5.68
CA ASP A 69 -11.29 -8.80 5.70
C ASP A 69 -10.34 -7.75 5.10
N PHE A 70 -9.18 -8.19 4.59
CA PHE A 70 -8.30 -7.30 3.85
C PHE A 70 -8.60 -7.34 2.36
N PHE A 71 -8.40 -6.20 1.70
CA PHE A 71 -8.39 -6.06 0.24
C PHE A 71 -7.45 -4.93 -0.17
N PHE A 72 -7.24 -4.73 -1.47
CA PHE A 72 -6.29 -3.73 -1.96
C PHE A 72 -6.77 -3.08 -3.24
N SER A 73 -6.24 -1.89 -3.51
CA SER A 73 -6.35 -1.17 -4.78
C SER A 73 -4.96 -0.76 -5.25
N TYR A 74 -4.82 -0.44 -6.53
CA TYR A 74 -3.58 0.12 -7.06
C TYR A 74 -3.84 1.03 -8.26
N GLU A 75 -2.95 1.99 -8.46
CA GLU A 75 -2.91 2.87 -9.63
C GLU A 75 -1.54 2.76 -10.30
N VAL A 76 -1.52 2.50 -11.61
CA VAL A 76 -0.28 2.41 -12.39
C VAL A 76 0.20 3.82 -12.72
N ILE A 77 1.43 4.14 -12.28
CA ILE A 77 2.06 5.43 -12.51
C ILE A 77 3.51 5.19 -12.92
N GLU A 78 3.87 5.63 -14.13
CA GLU A 78 5.20 5.41 -14.71
C GLU A 78 6.23 6.46 -14.26
N SER A 79 5.77 7.65 -13.85
CA SER A 79 6.65 8.73 -13.38
C SER A 79 7.07 8.54 -11.92
N TYR A 80 8.36 8.30 -11.68
CA TYR A 80 8.90 8.10 -10.33
C TYR A 80 8.80 9.33 -9.42
N GLU A 81 8.94 10.53 -9.96
CA GLU A 81 8.77 11.76 -9.18
C GLU A 81 7.29 11.98 -8.81
N LYS A 82 6.37 11.66 -9.72
CA LYS A 82 4.93 11.66 -9.43
C LYS A 82 4.56 10.63 -8.35
N LEU A 83 5.16 9.44 -8.40
CA LEU A 83 4.99 8.37 -7.40
C LEU A 83 5.35 8.83 -5.98
N LYS A 84 6.51 9.47 -5.81
CA LYS A 84 6.93 9.94 -4.48
C LYS A 84 5.96 10.96 -3.88
N ARG A 85 5.47 11.90 -4.71
CA ARG A 85 4.57 12.97 -4.26
C ARG A 85 3.20 12.40 -3.89
N ILE A 86 2.62 11.55 -4.74
CA ILE A 86 1.31 10.93 -4.49
C ILE A 86 1.37 10.08 -3.23
N GLU A 87 2.36 9.19 -3.08
CA GLU A 87 2.47 8.35 -1.88
C GLU A 87 2.54 9.19 -0.59
N LYS A 88 3.36 10.25 -0.58
CA LYS A 88 3.46 11.13 0.58
C LYS A 88 2.13 11.84 0.87
N SER A 89 1.44 12.34 -0.16
CA SER A 89 0.14 13.01 -0.01
C SER A 89 -0.93 12.07 0.53
N GLU A 90 -1.01 10.85 -0.01
CA GLU A 90 -1.98 9.84 0.44
C GLU A 90 -1.72 9.45 1.91
N ILE A 91 -0.47 9.20 2.29
CA ILE A 91 -0.10 8.91 3.68
C ILE A 91 -0.44 10.08 4.61
N PHE A 92 -0.19 11.32 4.18
CA PHE A 92 -0.47 12.51 4.99
C PHE A 92 -1.97 12.74 5.19
N ASN A 93 -2.78 12.56 4.14
CA ASN A 93 -4.22 12.80 4.19
C ASN A 93 -4.97 11.70 4.95
N ILE A 94 -4.55 10.44 4.77
CA ILE A 94 -5.27 9.27 5.27
C ILE A 94 -4.73 8.83 6.64
N LEU A 95 -3.46 9.13 6.94
CA LEU A 95 -2.78 8.72 8.18
C LEU A 95 -2.91 7.20 8.50
N PRO A 96 -2.69 6.30 7.51
CA PRO A 96 -2.93 4.87 7.69
C PRO A 96 -2.07 4.27 8.81
N ALA A 97 -2.70 3.48 9.67
CA ALA A 97 -2.09 2.94 10.90
C ALA A 97 -0.82 2.10 10.66
N GLY A 98 -0.73 1.43 9.51
CA GLY A 98 0.43 0.63 9.10
C GLY A 98 1.61 1.43 8.56
N ASN A 99 1.46 2.73 8.30
CA ASN A 99 2.55 3.60 7.88
C ASN A 99 3.18 4.29 9.10
N VAL A 100 4.51 4.22 9.23
CA VAL A 100 5.21 4.97 10.28
C VAL A 100 5.04 6.47 10.01
N GLN A 101 4.33 7.17 10.89
CA GLN A 101 4.21 8.62 10.87
C GLN A 101 5.52 9.25 11.35
N ARG A 102 6.50 9.36 10.46
CA ARG A 102 7.67 10.21 10.71
C ARG A 102 7.24 11.65 10.45
N ASN A 103 7.36 12.56 11.42
CA ASN A 103 7.11 14.02 11.33
C ASN A 103 7.01 14.54 9.88
N PHE A 104 5.85 14.36 9.25
CA PHE A 104 5.61 14.81 7.88
C PHE A 104 5.32 16.31 7.99
N LYS A 105 6.19 17.14 7.42
CA LYS A 105 5.93 18.57 7.34
C LYS A 105 5.13 18.85 6.07
N ILE A 106 4.29 19.87 6.09
CA ILE A 106 3.54 20.31 4.89
C ILE A 106 4.51 20.60 3.72
N GLU A 107 5.69 21.10 4.03
CA GLU A 107 6.82 21.33 3.10
C GLU A 107 7.25 20.05 2.33
N ASP A 108 7.03 18.85 2.89
CA ASP A 108 7.35 17.58 2.25
C ASP A 108 6.41 17.19 1.11
N LEU A 109 5.27 17.86 0.99
CA LEU A 109 4.24 17.62 -0.03
C LEU A 109 4.55 18.35 -1.35
N GLY A 110 5.50 19.29 -1.35
CA GLY A 110 5.85 20.08 -2.54
C GLY A 110 4.71 20.99 -3.01
N ILE A 111 3.88 21.46 -2.06
CA ILE A 111 2.85 22.48 -2.25
C ILE A 111 3.50 23.81 -1.84
N GLU A 112 3.68 24.72 -2.80
CA GLU A 112 4.02 26.13 -2.54
C GLU A 112 2.76 26.94 -2.19
#